data_AF-A0A1H1IHG5-F1
#
_entry.id   AF-A0A1H1IHG5-F1
#
_cell.length_a   1.000
_cell.length_b   1.000
_cell.length_c   1.000
_cell.angle_alpha   90.00
_cell.angle_beta   90.00
_cell.angle_gamma   90.00
#
_symmetry.space_group_name_H-M   'P 1'
#
loop_
_entity.id
_entity.type
_entity.pdbx_description
1 polymer ?
#
loop_
_entity_poly.entity_id
_entity_poly.type
_entity_poly.pdbx_seq_one_letter_code
_entity_poly.pdbx_strand_id
1 'polypeptide(L)'
;MTDFYIVSLKHTRREHLYITFWRPNDAGYSYPLSWSGKYSEAAVLADLGYYNSGHSTVAVPCSVVEPLSEAPERGQIDNDAGPVVRNIAEHWNVLLGNAIRPPLRQPQPQYKGAPRYKEAA
;
A
#
# COMPACT_ATOMS: atom_id res chain seq x y z
N MET A 1 1.26 14.47 15.26
CA MET A 1 2.25 13.58 14.64
C MET A 1 1.53 12.79 13.57
N THR A 2 2.11 12.68 12.38
CA THR A 2 1.46 11.98 11.26
C THR A 2 2.04 10.57 11.17
N ASP A 3 1.15 9.57 11.19
CA ASP A 3 1.53 8.18 10.97
C ASP A 3 1.26 7.78 9.53
N PHE A 4 2.04 6.82 9.04
CA PHE A 4 2.02 6.35 7.66
C PHE A 4 1.80 4.85 7.62
N TYR A 5 1.06 4.39 6.62
CA TYR A 5 1.11 3.01 6.18
C TYR A 5 2.13 2.87 5.06
N ILE A 6 2.82 1.73 5.03
CA ILE A 6 3.72 1.38 3.93
C ILE A 6 2.96 0.46 2.96
N VAL A 7 2.64 1.00 1.80
CA VAL A 7 1.97 0.28 0.72
C VAL A 7 3.00 -0.53 -0.05
N SER A 8 2.75 -1.82 -0.28
CA SER A 8 3.63 -2.67 -1.07
C SER A 8 3.18 -2.76 -2.52
N LEU A 9 3.97 -2.15 -3.42
CA LEU A 9 3.85 -2.33 -4.86
C LEU A 9 4.29 -3.73 -5.31
N LYS A 10 5.31 -4.28 -4.65
CA LYS A 10 5.90 -5.59 -5.00
C LYS A 10 4.97 -6.75 -4.65
N HIS A 11 4.22 -6.64 -3.56
CA HIS A 11 3.36 -7.71 -3.07
C HIS A 11 1.88 -7.52 -3.44
N THR A 12 1.48 -6.35 -3.97
CA THR A 12 0.15 -6.19 -4.56
C THR A 12 0.19 -6.61 -6.03
N ARG A 13 -0.52 -7.68 -6.38
CA ARG A 13 -0.61 -8.21 -7.74
C ARG A 13 -1.95 -7.89 -8.38
N ARG A 14 -2.01 -8.01 -9.70
CA ARG A 14 -3.20 -7.69 -10.50
C ARG A 14 -4.46 -8.47 -10.08
N GLU A 15 -4.26 -9.71 -9.66
CA GLU A 15 -5.32 -10.63 -9.24
C GLU A 15 -5.79 -10.41 -7.80
N HIS A 16 -5.04 -9.65 -6.99
CA HIS A 16 -5.45 -9.38 -5.61
C HIS A 16 -6.65 -8.44 -5.59
N LEU A 17 -7.64 -8.77 -4.77
CA LEU A 17 -8.81 -7.91 -4.52
C LEU A 17 -8.42 -6.65 -3.72
N TYR A 18 -7.41 -6.76 -2.86
CA TYR A 18 -7.00 -5.72 -1.91
C TYR A 18 -5.53 -5.32 -2.05
N ILE A 19 -5.25 -4.09 -1.66
CA ILE A 19 -3.89 -3.53 -1.60
C ILE A 19 -3.16 -4.11 -0.39
N THR A 20 -1.89 -4.45 -0.59
CA THR A 20 -1.02 -5.03 0.44
C THR A 20 -0.27 -3.94 1.18
N PHE A 21 -0.26 -4.03 2.52
CA PHE A 21 0.45 -3.15 3.43
C PHE A 21 1.49 -3.93 4.23
N TRP A 22 2.49 -3.23 4.76
CA TRP A 22 3.42 -3.81 5.74
C TRP A 22 2.76 -3.95 7.10
N ARG A 23 3.08 -5.04 7.80
CA ARG A 23 2.72 -5.25 9.20
C ARG A 23 3.69 -4.48 10.13
N PRO A 24 3.36 -4.33 11.43
CA PRO A 24 4.25 -3.67 12.38
C PRO A 24 5.67 -4.25 12.39
N ASN A 25 6.66 -3.42 12.72
CA ASN A 25 8.07 -3.79 12.86
C ASN A 25 8.72 -4.36 11.58
N ASP A 26 8.27 -3.92 10.40
CA ASP A 26 8.82 -4.31 9.09
C ASP A 26 8.69 -5.82 8.81
N ALA A 27 7.74 -6.48 9.48
CA ALA A 27 7.66 -7.92 9.56
C ALA A 27 6.38 -8.47 8.92
N GLY A 28 6.46 -8.69 7.61
CA GLY A 28 5.41 -9.35 6.83
C GLY A 28 4.37 -8.38 6.25
N TYR A 29 3.30 -8.96 5.71
CA TYR A 29 2.33 -8.26 4.87
C TYR A 29 0.89 -8.56 5.30
N SER A 30 -0.01 -7.61 5.09
CA SER A 30 -1.44 -7.73 5.38
C SER A 30 -2.29 -6.97 4.37
N TYR A 31 -3.52 -7.44 4.15
CA TYR A 31 -4.57 -6.64 3.52
C TYR A 31 -5.34 -5.79 4.54
N PRO A 32 -5.73 -6.31 5.73
CA PRO A 32 -6.49 -5.54 6.70
C PRO A 32 -5.63 -4.46 7.35
N LEU A 33 -6.13 -3.22 7.38
CA LEU A 33 -5.47 -2.11 8.06
C LEU A 33 -5.34 -2.35 9.57
N SER A 34 -6.26 -3.11 10.17
CA SER A 34 -6.18 -3.52 11.59
C SER A 34 -4.98 -4.41 11.91
N TRP A 35 -4.33 -5.02 10.91
CA TRP A 35 -3.12 -5.83 11.06
C TRP A 35 -1.86 -5.12 10.57
N SER A 36 -2.02 -3.96 9.94
CA SER A 36 -0.95 -3.21 9.29
C SER A 36 -0.21 -2.32 10.29
N GLY A 37 1.08 -2.11 10.04
CA GLY A 37 1.93 -1.24 10.83
C GLY A 37 1.65 0.23 10.57
N LYS A 38 1.65 1.03 11.64
CA LYS A 38 1.65 2.49 11.59
C LYS A 38 3.05 2.99 11.91
N TYR A 39 3.62 3.73 10.97
CA TYR A 39 5.01 4.19 11.02
C TYR A 39 5.04 5.69 11.24
N SER A 40 5.84 6.14 12.19
CA SER A 40 5.98 7.58 12.43
C SER A 40 6.67 8.27 11.26
N GLU A 41 6.31 9.52 11.02
CA GLU A 41 6.95 10.36 10.01
C GLU A 41 8.49 10.35 10.11
N ALA A 42 9.02 10.46 11.33
CA ALA A 42 10.46 10.47 11.57
C ALA A 42 11.13 9.17 11.14
N ALA A 43 10.51 8.01 11.40
CA ALA A 43 11.05 6.71 10.99
C ALA A 43 11.06 6.56 9.45
N VAL A 44 9.99 6.98 8.79
CA VAL A 44 9.88 6.93 7.33
C VAL A 44 10.89 7.86 6.66
N LEU A 45 11.04 9.08 7.18
CA LEU A 45 11.99 10.06 6.63
C LEU A 45 13.46 9.67 6.84
N ALA A 46 13.76 8.86 7.86
CA ALA A 46 15.11 8.37 8.10
C ALA A 46 15.60 7.41 6.99
N ASP A 47 14.70 6.70 6.31
CA ASP A 47 15.04 5.82 5.19
C ASP A 47 13.95 5.79 4.10
N LEU A 48 13.93 6.85 3.29
CA LEU A 48 13.04 6.94 2.14
C LEU A 48 13.31 5.87 1.07
N GLY A 49 14.55 5.34 1.01
CA GLY A 49 14.90 4.28 0.08
C GLY A 49 14.23 2.96 0.43
N TYR A 50 14.00 2.72 1.72
CA TYR A 50 13.32 1.53 2.22
C TYR A 50 11.80 1.72 2.24
N TYR A 51 11.31 2.81 2.83
CA TYR A 51 9.88 3.03 3.07
C TYR A 51 9.13 3.67 1.90
N ASN A 52 9.82 4.38 0.99
CA ASN A 52 9.22 5.11 -0.12
C ASN A 52 10.01 4.98 -1.43
N SER A 53 10.45 3.76 -1.73
CA SER A 53 11.30 3.47 -2.91
C SER A 53 10.63 3.78 -4.25
N GLY A 54 9.30 3.70 -4.31
CA GLY A 54 8.51 3.77 -5.53
C GLY A 54 8.62 2.54 -6.43
N HIS A 55 9.57 1.64 -6.20
CA HIS A 55 9.62 0.35 -6.89
C HIS A 55 8.94 -0.77 -6.09
N SER A 56 9.14 -0.79 -4.77
CA SER A 56 8.61 -1.84 -3.90
C SER A 56 7.65 -1.31 -2.85
N THR A 57 7.81 -0.05 -2.48
CA THR A 57 7.15 0.58 -1.33
C THR A 57 6.78 2.03 -1.61
N VAL A 58 5.65 2.46 -1.06
CA VAL A 58 5.24 3.87 -1.02
C VAL A 58 4.68 4.15 0.38
N ALA A 59 5.16 5.20 1.04
CA ALA A 59 4.67 5.60 2.35
C ALA A 59 3.56 6.65 2.19
N VAL A 60 2.37 6.35 2.73
CA VAL A 60 1.16 7.18 2.58
C VAL A 60 0.56 7.50 3.96
N PRO A 61 0.14 8.75 4.24
CA PRO A 61 -0.47 9.11 5.52
C PRO A 61 -1.68 8.25 5.85
N CYS A 62 -1.81 7.82 7.12
CA CYS A 62 -2.97 7.05 7.59
C CYS A 62 -4.29 7.79 7.32
N SER A 63 -4.30 9.12 7.47
CA SER A 63 -5.47 9.98 7.19
C SER A 63 -5.95 9.93 5.74
N VAL A 64 -5.09 9.50 4.80
CA VAL A 64 -5.45 9.31 3.39
C VAL A 64 -5.90 7.87 3.13
N VAL A 65 -5.26 6.88 3.77
CA VAL A 65 -5.54 5.46 3.54
C VAL A 65 -6.86 5.04 4.21
N GLU A 66 -7.10 5.47 5.44
CA GLU A 66 -8.26 5.03 6.24
C GLU A 66 -9.62 5.37 5.57
N PRO A 67 -9.83 6.57 4.97
CA PRO A 67 -11.07 6.87 4.25
C PRO A 67 -11.32 6.05 2.99
N LEU A 68 -10.28 5.43 2.40
CA LEU A 68 -10.41 4.54 1.23
C LEU A 68 -10.78 3.11 1.62
N SER A 69 -10.81 2.82 2.92
CA SER A 69 -10.97 1.47 3.43
C SER A 69 -12.45 1.09 3.60
N GLU A 70 -12.75 -0.18 3.38
CA GLU A 70 -14.09 -0.75 3.48
C GLU A 70 -14.05 -2.11 4.20
N ALA A 71 -15.22 -2.65 4.55
CA ALA A 71 -15.30 -4.02 5.04
C ALA A 71 -14.86 -5.00 3.93
N PRO A 72 -14.12 -6.07 4.28
CA PRO A 72 -13.76 -7.08 3.29
C PRO A 72 -15.00 -7.82 2.80
N GLU A 73 -14.88 -8.42 1.61
CA GLU A 73 -15.87 -9.36 1.12
C GLU A 73 -15.86 -10.62 1.99
N ARG A 74 -17.05 -11.15 2.27
CA ARG A 74 -17.23 -12.30 3.16
C ARG A 74 -16.44 -13.51 2.68
N GLY A 75 -15.67 -14.10 3.58
CA GLY A 75 -14.82 -15.26 3.36
C GLY A 75 -13.51 -14.97 2.62
N GLN A 76 -13.20 -13.72 2.29
CA GLN A 76 -11.95 -13.37 1.60
C GLN A 76 -10.76 -13.18 2.55
N ILE A 77 -11.01 -12.86 3.82
CA ILE A 77 -9.99 -12.67 4.85
C ILE A 77 -10.33 -13.54 6.05
N ASP A 78 -9.33 -14.05 6.76
CA ASP A 78 -9.54 -14.83 7.98
C ASP A 78 -10.41 -14.04 8.98
N ASN A 79 -11.54 -14.63 9.36
CA ASN A 79 -12.56 -14.03 10.21
C ASN A 79 -13.12 -12.69 9.68
N ASP A 80 -13.08 -12.47 8.37
CA ASP A 80 -13.53 -11.23 7.72
C ASP A 80 -12.86 -9.97 8.32
N ALA A 81 -11.58 -10.09 8.70
CA ALA A 81 -10.84 -9.00 9.31
C ALA A 81 -10.67 -7.81 8.34
N GLY A 82 -10.96 -6.61 8.83
CA GLY A 82 -10.90 -5.37 8.07
C GLY A 82 -10.50 -4.17 8.93
N PRO A 83 -10.62 -2.94 8.41
CA PRO A 83 -11.04 -2.64 7.04
C PRO A 83 -9.90 -2.90 6.04
N VAL A 84 -10.22 -3.06 4.75
CA VAL A 84 -9.29 -3.33 3.63
C VAL A 84 -9.41 -2.23 2.57
N VAL A 85 -8.38 -2.05 1.75
CA VAL A 85 -8.41 -1.08 0.63
C VAL A 85 -8.46 -1.84 -0.70
N ARG A 86 -9.46 -1.57 -1.54
CA ARG A 86 -9.58 -2.23 -2.86
C ARG A 86 -8.40 -1.94 -3.76
N ASN A 87 -7.98 -2.96 -4.51
CA ASN A 87 -6.94 -2.88 -5.52
C ASN A 87 -7.51 -2.38 -6.87
N ILE A 88 -7.82 -1.09 -6.94
CA ILE A 88 -8.39 -0.43 -8.12
C ILE A 88 -7.61 0.84 -8.49
N ALA A 89 -7.79 1.30 -9.73
CA ALA A 89 -7.08 2.45 -10.26
C ALA A 89 -7.32 3.72 -9.43
N GLU A 90 -8.56 3.97 -9.01
CA GLU A 90 -8.90 5.18 -8.24
C GLU A 90 -8.10 5.24 -6.93
N HIS A 91 -8.02 4.13 -6.20
CA HIS A 91 -7.29 4.07 -4.94
C HIS A 91 -5.79 4.26 -5.15
N TRP A 92 -5.20 3.61 -6.16
CA TRP A 92 -3.78 3.80 -6.47
C TRP A 92 -3.45 5.26 -6.81
N ASN A 93 -4.30 5.94 -7.57
CA ASN A 93 -4.10 7.37 -7.88
C ASN A 93 -4.08 8.23 -6.61
N VAL A 94 -5.00 7.98 -5.67
CA VAL A 94 -5.03 8.71 -4.39
C VAL A 94 -3.78 8.40 -3.56
N LEU A 95 -3.40 7.13 -3.43
CA LEU A 95 -2.23 6.70 -2.65
C LEU A 95 -0.93 7.32 -3.21
N LEU A 96 -0.71 7.23 -4.52
CA LEU A 96 0.51 7.73 -5.15
C LEU A 96 0.58 9.26 -5.18
N GLY A 97 -0.57 9.94 -5.32
CA GLY A 97 -0.65 11.40 -5.27
C GLY A 97 -0.40 11.99 -3.88
N ASN A 98 -0.53 11.18 -2.82
CA ASN A 98 -0.35 11.58 -1.42
C ASN A 98 0.83 10.88 -0.74
N ALA A 99 1.78 10.34 -1.53
CA ALA A 99 3.02 9.82 -0.96
C ALA A 99 3.75 10.92 -0.15
N ILE A 100 4.39 10.53 0.95
CA ILE A 100 5.08 11.47 1.86
C ILE A 100 6.04 12.43 1.12
N ARG A 101 6.71 11.91 0.08
CA ARG A 101 7.57 12.63 -0.86
C ARG A 101 7.49 11.95 -2.22
N PRO A 102 7.89 12.62 -3.32
CA PRO A 102 8.12 11.95 -4.60
C PRO A 102 9.02 10.71 -4.41
N PRO A 103 8.55 9.51 -4.77
CA PRO A 103 9.33 8.30 -4.60
C PRO A 103 10.59 8.31 -5.48
N LEU A 104 11.64 7.58 -5.08
CA LEU A 104 12.92 7.55 -5.80
C LEU A 104 12.80 7.02 -7.23
N ARG A 105 11.82 6.16 -7.49
CA ARG A 105 11.51 5.59 -8.80
C ARG A 105 10.03 5.76 -9.08
N GLN A 106 9.66 5.83 -10.36
CA GLN A 106 8.26 5.93 -10.75
C GLN A 106 7.48 4.67 -10.32
N PRO A 107 6.42 4.81 -9.49
CA PRO A 107 5.56 3.70 -9.10
C PRO A 107 4.82 3.07 -10.27
N GLN A 108 4.79 1.74 -10.29
CA GLN A 108 4.05 0.95 -11.27
C GLN A 108 3.15 -0.07 -10.54
N PRO A 109 2.04 0.37 -9.95
CA PRO A 109 1.13 -0.51 -9.23
C PRO A 109 0.44 -1.51 -10.18
N GLN A 110 0.16 -2.71 -9.68
CA GLN A 110 -0.61 -3.72 -10.40
C GLN A 110 -2.03 -3.83 -9.87
N TYR A 111 -2.99 -3.60 -10.75
CA TYR A 111 -4.42 -3.73 -10.49
C TYR A 111 -5.15 -4.23 -11.75
N LYS A 112 -6.42 -4.61 -11.62
CA LYS A 112 -7.25 -5.05 -12.74
C LYS A 112 -7.39 -3.92 -13.77
N GLY A 113 -6.82 -4.12 -14.96
CA GLY A 113 -6.80 -3.11 -16.03
C GLY A 113 -5.50 -2.31 -16.14
N ALA A 114 -4.53 -2.50 -15.24
CA ALA A 114 -3.21 -1.90 -15.37
C ALA A 114 -2.51 -2.36 -16.68
N PRO A 115 -1.70 -1.51 -17.34
CA PRO A 115 -0.88 -1.92 -18.47
C PRO A 115 -0.05 -3.15 -18.13
N ARG A 116 0.05 -4.15 -19.03
CA ARG A 116 1.02 -5.24 -18.83
C ARG A 116 2.42 -4.66 -18.99
N TYR A 117 3.26 -4.85 -17.99
CA TYR A 117 4.69 -4.61 -18.13
C TYR A 117 5.20 -5.51 -19.26
N LYS A 118 5.77 -4.93 -20.30
CA LYS A 118 6.64 -5.66 -21.21
C LYS A 118 8.00 -5.66 -20.54
N GLU A 119 8.42 -6.78 -19.96
CA GLU A 119 9.85 -6.98 -19.76
C GLU A 119 10.50 -6.82 -21.14
N ALA A 120 11.46 -5.90 -21.24
CA ALA A 120 12.33 -5.86 -22.40
C ALA A 120 13.05 -7.22 -22.44
N ALA A 121 12.80 -7.98 -23.51
CA ALA A 121 13.43 -9.27 -23.78
C ALA A 121 14.95 -9.12 -23.94
#